data_AF-A0A7S6N5U3-F1
#
_entry.id   AF-A0A7S6N5U3-F1
#
_cell.length_a   1.000
_cell.length_b   1.000
_cell.length_c   1.000
_cell.angle_alpha   90.00
_cell.angle_beta   90.00
_cell.angle_gamma   90.00
#
_symmetry.space_group_name_H-M   'P 1'
#
loop_
_entity.id
_entity.type
_entity.pdbx_description
1 polymer ?
#
loop_
_entity_poly.entity_id
_entity_poly.type
_entity_poly.pdbx_seq_one_letter_code
_entity_poly.pdbx_strand_id
1 'polypeptide(L)'
;MPIQSTAILGTVVLLPGEPAVACRDTDAARWWARPLSRRLAAREARALRRLAGLDGVPRLLGWDGRRLTRSAIAGRTLREARPVDPAYYRFALRLLVRMHRRGVAHNDLAREPNWLVTDAGAPALIDFQLAWIDPGRGRLFRLMAREDLRHLLKHKRQYCPDRLTARQRRLLARPSAAARAWRWTLQPLGRRLRGWLGHDSRARQE
;
A
#
# COMPACT_ATOMS: atom_id res chain seq x y z
N MET A 1 -8.31 -18.75 18.27
CA MET A 1 -9.19 -18.92 17.11
C MET A 1 -8.52 -18.28 15.90
N PRO A 2 -8.17 -19.03 14.84
CA PRO A 2 -7.65 -18.42 13.61
C PRO A 2 -8.74 -17.56 13.00
N ILE A 3 -8.46 -16.28 12.76
CA ILE A 3 -9.37 -15.36 12.08
C ILE A 3 -9.44 -15.78 10.60
N GLN A 4 -10.34 -16.71 10.27
CA GLN A 4 -10.60 -17.12 8.90
C GLN A 4 -11.46 -16.07 8.20
N SER A 5 -10.84 -15.01 7.69
CA SER A 5 -11.54 -14.12 6.75
C SER A 5 -11.51 -14.77 5.38
N THR A 6 -12.59 -15.48 5.02
CA THR A 6 -12.81 -16.03 3.67
C THR A 6 -13.01 -14.87 2.70
N ALA A 7 -11.92 -14.39 2.11
CA ALA A 7 -11.96 -13.32 1.13
C ALA A 7 -12.08 -13.91 -0.28
N ILE A 8 -12.61 -13.12 -1.21
CA ILE A 8 -12.62 -13.42 -2.66
C ILE A 8 -11.24 -13.88 -3.16
N LEU A 9 -10.17 -13.40 -2.51
CA LEU A 9 -8.77 -13.63 -2.87
C LEU A 9 -8.06 -14.70 -2.00
N GLY A 10 -8.81 -15.52 -1.25
CA GLY A 10 -8.28 -16.62 -0.42
C GLY A 10 -8.37 -16.37 1.08
N THR A 11 -7.72 -17.23 1.86
CA THR A 11 -7.69 -17.14 3.33
C THR A 11 -6.30 -16.77 3.81
N VAL A 12 -6.24 -16.07 4.94
CA VAL A 12 -5.00 -15.84 5.70
C VAL A 12 -5.20 -16.43 7.09
N VAL A 13 -4.31 -17.34 7.46
CA VAL A 13 -4.32 -18.00 8.77
C VAL A 13 -3.07 -17.56 9.52
N LEU A 14 -3.27 -17.08 10.74
CA LEU A 14 -2.18 -16.86 11.67
C LEU A 14 -1.95 -18.14 12.46
N LEU A 15 -0.77 -18.73 12.28
CA LEU A 15 -0.32 -19.90 13.01
C LEU A 15 0.51 -19.42 14.22
N PRO A 16 0.18 -19.89 15.43
CA PRO A 16 0.97 -19.58 16.63
C PRO A 16 2.38 -20.18 16.49
N GLY A 17 3.37 -19.49 17.05
CA GLY A 17 4.78 -19.88 17.03
C GLY A 17 5.68 -18.72 17.48
N GLU A 18 6.96 -19.01 17.71
CA GLU A 18 7.98 -18.00 18.01
C GLU A 18 9.06 -17.99 16.91
N PRO A 19 9.00 -17.07 15.93
CA PRO A 19 7.96 -16.04 15.72
C PRO A 19 6.70 -16.59 15.06
N ALA A 20 5.56 -15.93 15.31
CA ALA A 20 4.27 -16.30 14.71
C ALA A 20 4.32 -16.22 13.18
N VAL A 21 3.49 -17.02 12.51
CA VAL A 21 3.55 -17.21 11.05
C VAL A 21 2.21 -16.88 10.42
N ALA A 22 2.22 -16.02 9.41
CA ALA A 22 1.05 -15.79 8.56
C ALA A 22 1.16 -16.64 7.30
N CYS A 23 0.21 -17.56 7.11
CA CYS A 23 0.08 -18.38 5.92
C CYS A 23 -1.14 -17.92 5.11
N ARG A 24 -0.93 -17.65 3.82
CA ARG A 24 -2.00 -17.34 2.87
C ARG A 24 -2.21 -18.52 1.93
N ASP A 25 -3.43 -19.04 1.88
CA ASP A 25 -3.83 -20.07 0.93
C ASP A 25 -4.60 -19.44 -0.23
N THR A 26 -4.05 -19.56 -1.44
CA THR A 26 -4.67 -19.05 -2.66
C THR A 26 -5.67 -20.04 -3.28
N ASP A 27 -5.63 -21.33 -2.93
CA ASP A 27 -6.58 -22.33 -3.45
C ASP A 27 -7.96 -22.21 -2.79
N ALA A 28 -7.98 -21.65 -1.57
CA ALA A 28 -9.19 -21.24 -0.86
C ALA A 28 -9.90 -20.02 -1.49
N ALA A 29 -9.30 -19.37 -2.51
CA ALA A 29 -9.96 -18.32 -3.28
C ALA A 29 -11.07 -18.89 -4.18
N ARG A 30 -12.03 -18.05 -4.56
CA ARG A 30 -13.03 -18.41 -5.57
C ARG A 30 -12.31 -18.86 -6.85
N TRP A 31 -12.81 -19.90 -7.52
CA TRP A 31 -12.11 -20.55 -8.63
C TRP A 31 -11.64 -19.57 -9.72
N TRP A 32 -12.45 -18.58 -10.07
CA TRP A 32 -12.13 -17.54 -11.07
C TRP A 32 -11.10 -16.52 -10.59
N ALA A 33 -10.98 -16.33 -9.27
CA ALA A 33 -10.02 -15.41 -8.64
C ALA A 33 -8.66 -16.07 -8.35
N ARG A 34 -8.56 -17.40 -8.42
CA ARG A 34 -7.31 -18.15 -8.13
C ARG A 34 -6.11 -17.67 -8.93
N PRO A 35 -6.18 -17.44 -10.27
CA PRO A 35 -5.02 -16.96 -11.01
C PRO A 35 -4.54 -15.60 -10.52
N LEU A 36 -5.47 -14.69 -10.17
CA LEU A 36 -5.15 -13.38 -9.62
C LEU A 36 -4.55 -13.51 -8.21
N SER A 37 -5.15 -14.33 -7.34
CA SER A 37 -4.66 -14.57 -5.99
C SER A 37 -3.23 -15.11 -5.99
N ARG A 38 -2.94 -16.11 -6.85
CA ARG A 38 -1.59 -16.66 -7.05
C ARG A 38 -0.61 -15.61 -7.56
N ARG A 39 -1.02 -14.76 -8.52
CA ARG A 39 -0.18 -13.66 -9.03
C ARG A 39 0.15 -12.64 -7.93
N LEU A 40 -0.82 -12.27 -7.10
CA LEU A 40 -0.62 -11.36 -5.98
C LEU A 40 0.30 -11.96 -4.91
N ALA A 41 0.09 -13.22 -4.54
CA ALA A 41 0.94 -13.94 -3.59
C ALA A 41 2.37 -14.13 -4.11
N ALA A 42 2.55 -14.47 -5.39
CA ALA A 42 3.86 -14.55 -6.03
C ALA A 42 4.57 -13.18 -6.08
N ARG A 43 3.81 -12.09 -6.28
CA ARG A 43 4.35 -10.72 -6.22
C ARG A 43 4.80 -10.36 -4.81
N GLU A 44 3.99 -10.66 -3.82
CA GLU A 44 4.34 -10.48 -2.42
C GLU A 44 5.59 -11.28 -2.05
N ALA A 45 5.67 -12.57 -2.41
CA ALA A 45 6.86 -13.40 -2.20
C ALA A 45 8.12 -12.76 -2.81
N ARG A 46 8.03 -12.26 -4.04
CA ARG A 46 9.16 -11.59 -4.71
C ARG A 46 9.55 -10.29 -4.01
N ALA A 47 8.58 -9.51 -3.52
CA ALA A 47 8.85 -8.28 -2.78
C ALA A 47 9.55 -8.61 -1.46
N LEU A 48 9.01 -9.53 -0.66
CA LEU A 48 9.58 -9.94 0.62
C LEU A 48 10.97 -10.56 0.46
N ARG A 49 11.21 -11.34 -0.61
CA ARG A 49 12.55 -11.87 -0.93
C ARG A 49 13.56 -10.75 -1.15
N ARG A 50 13.19 -9.67 -1.85
CA ARG A 50 14.09 -8.51 -2.04
C ARG A 50 14.29 -7.69 -0.77
N LEU A 51 13.31 -7.73 0.13
CA LEU A 51 13.38 -7.04 1.41
C LEU A 51 13.98 -7.91 2.52
N ALA A 52 14.56 -9.06 2.18
CA ALA A 52 15.26 -9.91 3.15
C ALA A 52 16.29 -9.08 3.95
N GLY A 53 16.29 -9.27 5.27
CA GLY A 53 17.15 -8.55 6.21
C GLY A 53 16.77 -7.08 6.46
N LEU A 54 15.60 -6.62 6.02
CA LEU A 54 15.09 -5.31 6.39
C LEU A 54 14.15 -5.42 7.60
N ASP A 55 14.51 -4.80 8.72
CA ASP A 55 13.62 -4.74 9.90
C ASP A 55 12.37 -3.90 9.60
N GLY A 56 11.24 -4.31 10.17
CA GLY A 56 9.95 -3.64 9.98
C GLY A 56 9.18 -4.13 8.75
N VAL A 57 9.56 -5.25 8.14
CA VAL A 57 8.75 -5.95 7.12
C VAL A 57 8.70 -7.46 7.40
N PRO A 58 7.66 -8.18 6.93
CA PRO A 58 7.57 -9.62 7.10
C PRO A 58 8.74 -10.35 6.43
N ARG A 59 9.29 -11.37 7.09
CA ARG A 59 10.26 -12.27 6.47
C ARG A 59 9.52 -13.30 5.62
N LEU A 60 9.94 -13.46 4.37
CA LEU A 60 9.47 -14.58 3.56
C LEU A 60 9.98 -15.90 4.17
N LEU A 61 9.09 -16.84 4.46
CA LEU A 61 9.43 -18.18 4.93
C LEU A 61 9.29 -19.22 3.82
N GLY A 62 8.30 -19.07 2.93
CA GLY A 62 8.09 -19.98 1.81
C GLY A 62 7.06 -19.49 0.80
N TRP A 63 7.20 -19.95 -0.44
CA TRP A 63 6.21 -19.79 -1.51
C TRP A 63 6.30 -20.99 -2.45
N ASP A 64 5.26 -21.80 -2.53
CA ASP A 64 5.21 -23.03 -3.33
C ASP A 64 4.39 -22.89 -4.64
N GLY A 65 3.88 -21.69 -4.93
CA GLY A 65 2.98 -21.43 -6.07
C GLY A 65 1.50 -21.37 -5.70
N ARG A 66 1.13 -21.83 -4.50
CA ARG A 66 -0.25 -21.88 -3.98
C ARG A 66 -0.38 -21.29 -2.58
N ARG A 67 0.59 -21.52 -1.71
CA ARG A 67 0.63 -21.04 -0.32
C ARG A 67 1.82 -20.13 -0.11
N LEU A 68 1.56 -18.96 0.46
CA LEU A 68 2.57 -17.99 0.85
C LEU A 68 2.70 -17.97 2.37
N THR A 69 3.90 -18.27 2.85
CA THR A 69 4.21 -18.31 4.27
C THR A 69 5.21 -17.20 4.61
N ARG A 70 4.89 -16.36 5.59
CA ARG A 70 5.73 -15.24 6.04
C ARG A 70 5.67 -15.09 7.56
N SER A 71 6.67 -14.45 8.16
CA SER A 71 6.60 -14.11 9.58
C SER A 71 5.48 -13.09 9.81
N ALA A 72 4.76 -13.24 10.92
CA ALA A 72 3.88 -12.21 11.43
C ALA A 72 4.68 -11.16 12.19
N ILE A 73 4.17 -9.94 12.22
CA ILE A 73 4.72 -8.86 13.03
C ILE A 73 3.68 -8.51 14.07
N ALA A 74 4.06 -8.64 15.35
CA ALA A 74 3.24 -8.17 16.45
C ALA A 74 3.26 -6.63 16.51
N GLY A 75 2.09 -6.06 16.76
CA GLY A 75 1.92 -4.63 16.87
C GLY A 75 0.48 -4.22 16.62
N ARG A 76 0.20 -2.96 16.91
CA ARG A 76 -1.10 -2.34 16.69
C ARG A 76 -1.12 -1.63 15.35
N THR A 77 -2.25 -1.64 14.66
CA THR A 77 -2.39 -0.86 13.43
C THR A 77 -2.28 0.63 13.73
N LEU A 78 -1.91 1.42 12.72
CA LEU A 78 -1.79 2.87 12.88
C LEU A 78 -3.10 3.52 13.36
N ARG A 79 -4.25 2.97 12.94
CA ARG A 79 -5.59 3.43 13.34
C ARG A 79 -5.84 3.26 14.84
N GLU A 80 -5.33 2.17 15.42
CA GLU A 80 -5.47 1.83 16.84
C GLU A 80 -4.43 2.56 17.69
N ALA A 81 -3.17 2.56 17.25
CA ALA A 81 -2.06 3.13 18.01
C ALA A 81 -2.03 4.67 17.98
N ARG A 82 -2.51 5.29 16.90
CA ARG A 82 -2.58 6.75 16.70
C ARG A 82 -1.33 7.51 17.21
N PRO A 83 -0.12 7.14 16.74
CA PRO A 83 1.12 7.64 17.31
C PRO A 83 1.24 9.15 17.12
N VAL A 84 1.33 9.89 18.24
CA VAL A 84 1.53 11.35 18.25
C VAL A 84 3.01 11.75 18.31
N ASP A 85 3.91 10.79 18.49
CA ASP A 85 5.35 11.03 18.52
C ASP A 85 5.92 11.20 17.08
N PRO A 86 6.53 12.36 16.75
CA PRO A 86 7.20 12.57 15.48
C PRO A 86 8.33 11.58 15.17
N ALA A 87 8.94 10.95 16.19
CA ALA A 87 9.99 9.96 16.01
C ALA A 87 9.49 8.75 15.22
N TYR A 88 8.27 8.29 15.47
CA TYR A 88 7.64 7.20 14.71
C TYR A 88 7.68 7.49 13.21
N TYR A 89 7.21 8.67 12.79
CA TYR A 89 7.18 9.07 11.37
C TYR A 89 8.57 9.23 10.77
N ARG A 90 9.57 9.62 11.57
CA ARG A 90 10.98 9.67 11.16
C ARG A 90 11.52 8.26 10.91
N PHE A 91 11.23 7.30 11.78
CA PHE A 91 11.60 5.90 11.57
C PHE A 91 10.83 5.29 10.38
N ALA A 92 9.55 5.63 10.20
CA ALA A 92 8.72 5.14 9.12
C ALA A 92 9.24 5.63 7.76
N LEU A 93 9.68 6.89 7.70
CA LEU A 93 10.35 7.44 6.53
C LEU A 93 11.67 6.69 6.22
N ARG A 94 12.47 6.38 7.24
CA ARG A 94 13.71 5.61 7.07
C ARG A 94 13.41 4.20 6.56
N LEU A 95 12.37 3.54 7.06
CA LEU A 95 11.89 2.25 6.57
C LEU A 95 11.52 2.34 5.08
N LEU A 96 10.70 3.32 4.68
CA LEU A 96 10.35 3.53 3.27
C LEU A 96 11.56 3.75 2.38
N VAL A 97 12.49 4.61 2.79
CA VAL A 97 13.70 4.86 1.99
C VAL A 97 14.54 3.58 1.84
N ARG A 98 14.71 2.79 2.90
CA ARG A 98 15.43 1.50 2.84
C ARG A 98 14.73 0.48 1.95
N MET A 99 13.40 0.46 1.96
CA MET A 99 12.56 -0.37 1.08
C MET A 99 12.69 0.09 -0.39
N HIS A 100 12.54 1.38 -0.66
CA HIS A 100 12.65 1.95 -2.00
C HIS A 100 14.05 1.78 -2.59
N ARG A 101 15.10 1.83 -1.75
CA ARG A 101 16.49 1.57 -2.17
C ARG A 101 16.67 0.15 -2.71
N ARG A 102 15.93 -0.83 -2.19
CA ARG A 102 15.87 -2.22 -2.65
C ARG A 102 14.97 -2.43 -3.88
N GLY A 103 14.47 -1.34 -4.48
CA GLY A 103 13.64 -1.39 -5.69
C GLY A 103 12.23 -1.91 -5.44
N VAL A 104 11.69 -1.75 -4.22
CA VAL A 104 10.32 -2.13 -3.86
C VAL A 104 9.56 -0.90 -3.40
N ALA A 105 8.41 -0.61 -4.02
CA ALA A 105 7.41 0.37 -3.58
C ALA A 105 6.14 -0.39 -3.17
N HIS A 106 5.40 0.08 -2.18
CA HIS A 106 4.31 -0.69 -1.57
C HIS A 106 2.95 -0.43 -2.25
N ASN A 107 2.68 0.79 -2.71
CA ASN A 107 1.48 1.25 -3.43
C ASN A 107 0.15 1.24 -2.66
N ASP A 108 0.09 0.72 -1.44
CA ASP A 108 -1.16 0.64 -0.65
C ASP A 108 -1.00 1.26 0.75
N LEU A 109 -0.02 2.15 0.92
CA LEU A 109 0.24 2.82 2.20
C LEU A 109 -0.79 3.88 2.60
N ALA A 110 -1.76 4.14 1.73
CA ALA A 110 -2.90 5.00 2.05
C ALA A 110 -3.76 4.39 3.18
N ARG A 111 -3.79 3.06 3.29
CA ARG A 111 -4.56 2.35 4.30
C ARG A 111 -3.79 2.34 5.62
N GLU A 112 -4.38 2.89 6.67
CA GLU A 112 -3.81 2.86 8.03
C GLU A 112 -3.52 1.44 8.54
N PRO A 113 -4.34 0.39 8.24
CA PRO A 113 -4.05 -0.98 8.66
C PRO A 113 -2.72 -1.56 8.12
N ASN A 114 -2.19 -1.03 7.01
CA ASN A 114 -0.93 -1.51 6.44
C ASN A 114 0.30 -0.98 7.20
N TRP A 115 0.11 -0.01 8.09
CA TRP A 115 1.12 0.48 9.02
C TRP A 115 0.88 -0.11 10.40
N LEU A 116 1.94 -0.67 10.98
CA LEU A 116 1.94 -1.16 12.35
C LEU A 116 2.88 -0.33 13.22
N VAL A 117 2.50 -0.17 14.47
CA VAL A 117 3.36 0.25 15.58
C VAL A 117 3.67 -1.02 16.38
N THR A 118 4.92 -1.48 16.32
CA THR A 118 5.36 -2.63 17.12
C THR A 118 5.34 -2.30 18.61
N ASP A 119 5.45 -3.32 19.46
CA ASP A 119 5.47 -3.12 20.92
C ASP A 119 6.66 -2.26 21.38
N ALA A 120 7.77 -2.29 20.63
CA ALA A 120 8.94 -1.42 20.82
C ALA A 120 8.73 0.02 20.29
N GLY A 121 7.53 0.38 19.82
CA GLY A 121 7.22 1.69 19.23
C GLY A 121 7.79 1.91 17.83
N ALA A 122 8.34 0.87 17.20
CA ALA A 122 8.92 0.97 15.87
C ALA A 122 7.87 0.81 14.77
N PRO A 123 8.03 1.45 13.60
CA PRO A 123 7.14 1.27 12.46
C PRO A 123 7.42 -0.05 11.76
N ALA A 124 6.36 -0.74 11.38
CA ALA A 124 6.40 -1.87 10.47
C ALA A 124 5.34 -1.75 9.38
N LEU A 125 5.57 -2.43 8.26
CA LEU A 125 4.68 -2.47 7.11
C LEU A 125 4.21 -3.89 6.87
N ILE A 126 2.94 -4.06 6.52
CA ILE A 126 2.35 -5.34 6.16
C ILE A 126 1.60 -5.23 4.83
N ASP A 127 1.30 -6.40 4.25
CA ASP A 127 0.53 -6.56 3.01
C ASP A 127 1.23 -6.01 1.74
N PHE A 128 2.19 -6.79 1.24
CA PHE A 128 2.95 -6.44 0.02
C PHE A 128 2.28 -6.94 -1.26
N GLN A 129 1.00 -7.32 -1.21
CA GLN A 129 0.29 -7.84 -2.38
C GLN A 129 0.24 -6.85 -3.53
N LEU A 130 0.22 -5.55 -3.22
CA LEU A 130 0.19 -4.44 -4.19
C LEU A 130 1.56 -3.85 -4.55
N ALA A 131 2.64 -4.44 -4.02
CA ALA A 131 3.98 -3.92 -4.21
C ALA A 131 4.40 -3.83 -5.69
N TRP A 132 5.12 -2.77 -6.05
CA TRP A 132 5.80 -2.63 -7.33
C TRP A 132 7.28 -2.90 -7.16
N ILE A 133 7.82 -3.76 -8.03
CA ILE A 133 9.19 -4.23 -7.96
C ILE A 133 9.90 -3.76 -9.22
N ASP A 134 10.89 -2.89 -9.06
CA ASP A 134 11.72 -2.37 -10.15
C ASP A 134 13.13 -2.10 -9.61
N PRO A 135 14.11 -3.00 -9.86
CA PRO A 135 15.48 -2.82 -9.39
C PRO A 135 16.19 -1.64 -10.08
N GLY A 136 15.80 -1.29 -11.31
CA GLY A 136 16.32 -0.12 -12.03
C GLY A 136 15.80 1.21 -11.50
N ARG A 137 14.75 1.17 -10.66
CA ARG A 137 14.12 2.33 -10.02
C ARG A 137 13.80 3.42 -11.05
N GLY A 138 13.18 3.03 -12.16
CA GLY A 138 12.83 3.87 -13.30
C GLY A 138 11.84 4.98 -12.97
N ARG A 139 11.43 5.75 -13.99
CA ARG A 139 10.53 6.91 -13.79
C ARG A 139 9.22 6.53 -13.10
N LEU A 140 8.62 5.39 -13.48
CA LEU A 140 7.38 4.89 -12.89
C LEU A 140 7.59 4.47 -11.43
N PHE A 141 8.69 3.79 -11.12
CA PHE A 141 9.03 3.44 -9.73
C PHE A 141 9.16 4.68 -8.85
N ARG A 142 9.87 5.71 -9.33
CA ARG A 142 10.02 6.98 -8.60
C ARG A 142 8.67 7.67 -8.36
N LEU A 143 7.72 7.51 -9.27
CA LEU A 143 6.35 8.00 -9.10
C LEU A 143 5.61 7.26 -7.98
N MET A 144 5.69 5.93 -7.97
CA MET A 144 5.09 5.06 -6.96
C MET A 144 5.70 5.31 -5.57
N ALA A 145 7.03 5.33 -5.48
CA ALA A 145 7.76 5.64 -4.25
C ALA A 145 7.43 7.04 -3.69
N ARG A 146 7.19 8.02 -4.58
CA ARG A 146 6.74 9.35 -4.17
C ARG A 146 5.32 9.33 -3.61
N GLU A 147 4.43 8.52 -4.14
CA GLU A 147 3.07 8.40 -3.63
C GLU A 147 3.04 7.66 -2.27
N ASP A 148 3.85 6.61 -2.09
CA ASP A 148 4.10 5.97 -0.79
C ASP A 148 4.51 6.99 0.27
N LEU A 149 5.49 7.84 -0.04
CA LEU A 149 5.95 8.92 0.84
C LEU A 149 4.81 9.92 1.15
N ARG A 150 4.02 10.28 0.13
CA ARG A 150 2.90 11.21 0.30
C ARG A 150 1.84 10.63 1.22
N HIS A 151 1.55 9.34 1.13
CA HIS A 151 0.63 8.65 2.03
C HIS A 151 1.12 8.66 3.48
N LEU A 152 2.41 8.35 3.72
CA LEU A 152 3.00 8.49 5.05
C LEU A 152 2.84 9.92 5.61
N LEU A 153 3.05 10.94 4.78
CA LEU A 153 2.90 12.33 5.21
C LEU A 153 1.45 12.75 5.47
N LYS A 154 0.48 12.14 4.77
CA LYS A 154 -0.95 12.35 5.08
C LYS A 154 -1.28 11.81 6.46
N HIS A 155 -0.79 10.62 6.80
CA HIS A 155 -0.92 10.05 8.14
C HIS A 155 -0.25 10.96 9.18
N LYS A 156 1.00 11.39 8.95
CA LYS A 156 1.67 12.34 9.84
C LYS A 156 0.87 13.63 10.04
N ARG A 157 0.24 14.16 9.00
CA ARG A 157 -0.61 15.36 9.11
C ARG A 157 -1.82 15.13 9.99
N GLN A 158 -2.42 13.93 9.92
CA GLN A 158 -3.62 13.59 10.69
C GLN A 158 -3.33 13.50 12.18
N TYR A 159 -2.20 12.91 12.58
CA TYR A 159 -1.88 12.67 14.00
C TYR A 159 -0.90 13.69 14.60
N CYS A 160 -0.07 14.34 13.79
CA CYS A 160 0.93 15.32 14.23
C CYS A 160 0.97 16.56 13.30
N PRO A 161 -0.15 17.31 13.14
CA PRO A 161 -0.23 18.42 12.20
C PRO A 161 0.83 19.51 12.46
N ASP A 162 1.09 19.82 13.73
CA ASP A 162 2.03 20.88 14.13
C ASP A 162 3.49 20.52 13.88
N ARG A 163 3.78 19.22 13.70
CA ARG A 163 5.14 18.69 13.54
C ARG A 163 5.52 18.47 12.08
N LEU A 164 4.73 19.00 11.14
CA LEU A 164 5.04 19.02 9.71
C LEU A 164 6.07 20.12 9.39
N THR A 165 7.14 19.74 8.72
CA THR A 165 8.11 20.73 8.19
C THR A 165 7.53 21.47 7.00
N ALA A 166 8.04 22.68 6.71
CA ALA A 166 7.65 23.44 5.52
C ALA A 166 7.81 22.63 4.21
N ARG A 167 8.89 21.83 4.12
CA ARG A 167 9.11 20.91 2.98
C ARG A 167 8.02 19.84 2.86
N GLN A 168 7.60 19.26 3.99
CA GLN A 168 6.53 18.25 4.01
C GLN A 168 5.19 18.87 3.59
N ARG A 169 4.88 20.09 4.06
CA ARG A 169 3.66 20.83 3.63
C ARG A 169 3.69 21.10 2.13
N ARG A 170 4.80 21.60 1.58
CA ARG A 170 4.97 21.80 0.12
C ARG A 170 4.81 20.51 -0.67
N LEU A 171 5.28 19.38 -0.14
CA LEU A 171 5.15 18.08 -0.79
C LEU A 171 3.69 17.60 -0.83
N LEU A 172 2.94 17.81 0.26
CA LEU A 172 1.52 17.47 0.35
C LEU A 172 0.63 18.35 -0.53
N ALA A 173 0.96 19.64 -0.67
CA ALA A 173 0.23 20.59 -1.50
C ALA A 173 0.28 20.25 -3.00
N ARG A 174 1.30 19.50 -3.45
CA ARG A 174 1.37 19.06 -4.84
C ARG A 174 0.35 17.93 -5.08
N PRO A 175 -0.49 18.00 -6.13
CA PRO A 175 -1.45 16.94 -6.45
C PRO A 175 -0.77 15.60 -6.74
N SER A 176 -1.44 14.49 -6.41
CA SER A 176 -0.92 13.12 -6.63
C SER A 176 -0.58 12.88 -8.10
N ALA A 177 0.30 11.90 -8.31
CA ALA A 177 0.46 11.28 -9.61
C ALA A 177 -0.88 10.81 -10.19
N ALA A 178 -1.73 10.17 -9.36
CA ALA A 178 -3.08 9.76 -9.73
C ALA A 178 -4.00 10.94 -10.06
N ALA A 179 -3.99 12.02 -9.27
CA ALA A 179 -4.79 13.22 -9.57
C ALA A 179 -4.31 13.93 -10.85
N ARG A 180 -3.00 13.86 -11.15
CA ARG A 180 -2.47 14.29 -12.44
C ARG A 180 -2.95 13.35 -13.54
N ALA A 181 -2.73 12.05 -13.44
CA ALA A 181 -3.14 11.08 -14.45
C ALA A 181 -4.64 11.19 -14.75
N TRP A 182 -5.50 11.30 -13.73
CA TRP A 182 -6.94 11.55 -13.87
C TRP A 182 -7.26 12.80 -14.70
N ARG A 183 -6.53 13.90 -14.49
CA ARG A 183 -6.65 15.11 -15.33
C ARG A 183 -6.25 14.87 -16.78
N TRP A 184 -5.34 13.95 -17.05
CA TRP A 184 -4.93 13.61 -18.41
C TRP A 184 -5.87 12.57 -19.06
N THR A 185 -6.40 11.61 -18.30
CA THR A 185 -7.22 10.51 -18.84
C THR A 185 -8.71 10.83 -18.94
N LEU A 186 -9.31 11.60 -18.02
CA LEU A 186 -10.78 11.73 -17.95
C LEU A 186 -11.34 13.12 -18.24
N GLN A 187 -10.53 14.20 -18.18
CA GLN A 187 -10.96 15.50 -18.68
C GLN A 187 -11.29 15.51 -20.19
N PRO A 188 -10.55 14.81 -21.08
CA PRO A 188 -10.90 14.79 -22.50
C PRO A 188 -12.21 14.05 -22.79
N LEU A 189 -12.46 12.93 -22.09
CA LEU A 189 -13.68 12.13 -22.25
C LEU A 189 -14.93 12.84 -21.69
N GLY A 190 -14.82 13.48 -20.53
CA GLY A 190 -15.90 14.26 -19.95
C GLY A 190 -16.24 15.54 -20.73
N ARG A 191 -15.28 16.12 -21.46
CA ARG A 191 -15.53 17.24 -22.40
C ARG A 191 -16.24 16.76 -23.67
N ARG A 192 -15.87 15.60 -24.23
CA ARG A 192 -16.54 15.01 -25.40
C ARG A 192 -17.99 14.58 -25.10
N LEU A 193 -18.25 14.01 -23.92
CA LEU A 193 -19.59 13.62 -23.50
C LEU A 193 -20.52 14.83 -23.24
N ARG A 194 -20.00 15.93 -22.69
CA ARG A 194 -20.78 17.18 -22.53
C ARG A 194 -21.10 17.89 -23.84
N GLY A 195 -20.29 17.69 -24.89
CA GLY A 195 -20.61 18.15 -26.24
C GLY A 195 -21.72 17.33 -26.92
N TRP A 196 -21.87 16.06 -26.54
CA TRP A 196 -22.95 15.17 -27.01
C TRP A 196 -24.28 15.40 -26.31
N LEU A 197 -24.26 15.84 -25.04
CA LEU A 197 -25.45 16.15 -24.24
C LEU A 197 -25.91 17.61 -24.35
N GLY A 198 -25.28 18.39 -25.22
CA GLY A 198 -25.55 19.82 -25.40
C GLY A 198 -26.04 20.16 -26.80
N HIS A 199 -27.23 19.68 -27.17
CA HIS A 199 -28.08 20.28 -28.21
C HIS A 199 -29.51 19.75 -28.03
N ASP A 200 -30.37 20.50 -27.32
CA ASP A 200 -31.66 20.98 -27.83
C ASP A 200 -32.48 21.64 -26.71
N SER A 201 -32.41 22.97 -26.66
CA SER A 201 -33.47 23.79 -26.08
C SER A 201 -33.38 25.21 -26.64
N ARG A 202 -33.51 25.32 -27.97
CA ARG A 202 -33.88 26.55 -28.70
C ARG A 202 -34.71 26.18 -29.93
N ALA A 203 -35.94 25.73 -29.70
CA ALA A 203 -37.03 25.78 -30.69
C ALA A 203 -38.34 25.43 -29.98
N ARG A 204 -39.05 26.47 -29.50
CA ARG A 204 -40.51 26.54 -29.29
C ARG A 204 -40.84 27.81 -28.50
N GLN A 205 -40.77 28.93 -29.21
CA GLN A 205 -41.65 30.08 -29.02
C GLN A 205 -41.91 30.61 -30.42
N GLU A 206 -42.99 30.12 -31.00
CA GLU A 206 -43.91 30.78 -31.94
C GLU A 206 -45.08 29.81 -32.15
#